data_AF-A0AA39PQZ0-F1
#
_entry.id   AF-A0AA39PQZ0-F1
#
_cell.length_a   1.000
_cell.length_b   1.000
_cell.length_c   1.000
_cell.angle_alpha   90.00
_cell.angle_beta   90.00
_cell.angle_gamma   90.00
#
_symmetry.space_group_name_H-M   'P 1'
#
loop_
_entity.id
_entity.type
_entity.pdbx_description
1 polymer ?
#
loop_
_entity_poly.entity_id
_entity_poly.type
_entity_poly.pdbx_seq_one_letter_code
_entity_poly.pdbx_strand_id
1 'polypeptide(L)'
;MTSDLNISLEDHLRHTLASLQDLLPSELSAQLQVYLNQPRPALIPYTVLHSLSQWSRSPSGSSALCSSTPPRDPNDFNMISLLAGTTTSPERKFGAYVPPRDPEEVEAERKRERRAITTLMNAILSVGGSGFAAWWASQHAGWKKEWRALFGLFVGFVVAIAEAVLYLIWQSRHSTPTKKRRLASARHKKNDSNGDSSVVETEHNDSRLRRRGNLDQPT
;
A
#
# COMPACT_ATOMS: atom_id res chain seq x y z
N MET A 1 -4.64 11.67 24.53
CA MET A 1 -4.43 12.26 23.20
C MET A 1 -5.77 12.25 22.48
N THR A 2 -6.59 13.28 22.71
CA THR A 2 -7.85 13.46 21.99
C THR A 2 -7.52 14.14 20.68
N SER A 3 -7.62 13.39 19.58
CA SER A 3 -7.36 13.88 18.23
C SER A 3 -8.13 15.16 17.96
N ASP A 4 -7.49 16.15 17.33
CA ASP A 4 -8.10 17.37 16.81
C ASP A 4 -9.07 17.02 15.67
N LEU A 5 -10.22 16.47 16.05
CA LEU A 5 -11.27 16.05 15.13
C LEU A 5 -12.20 17.23 14.90
N ASN A 6 -12.23 17.73 13.67
CA ASN A 6 -13.21 18.74 13.25
C ASN A 6 -14.47 18.06 12.72
N ILE A 7 -15.62 18.56 13.16
CA ILE A 7 -16.94 18.06 12.80
C ILE A 7 -17.70 19.15 12.06
N SER A 8 -18.47 18.74 11.04
CA SER A 8 -19.35 19.64 10.30
C SER A 8 -20.46 20.16 11.21
N LEU A 9 -20.64 21.47 11.28
CA LEU A 9 -21.64 22.12 12.11
C LEU A 9 -22.85 22.49 11.24
N GLU A 10 -23.84 21.58 11.20
CA GLU A 10 -25.10 21.77 10.46
C GLU A 10 -26.00 22.84 11.08
N ASP A 11 -26.83 23.48 10.25
CA ASP A 11 -27.67 24.62 10.67
C ASP A 11 -28.66 24.26 11.78
N HIS A 12 -29.26 23.06 11.73
CA HIS A 12 -30.18 22.61 12.76
C HIS A 12 -29.49 22.52 14.14
N LEU A 13 -28.24 22.04 14.15
CA LEU A 13 -27.46 21.90 15.37
C LEU A 13 -27.05 23.28 15.91
N ARG A 14 -26.77 24.25 15.03
CA ARG A 14 -26.53 25.65 15.44
C ARG A 14 -27.73 26.26 16.14
N HIS A 15 -28.93 26.06 15.62
CA HIS A 15 -30.14 26.59 16.25
C HIS A 15 -30.33 26.00 17.65
N THR A 16 -30.10 24.69 17.79
CA THR A 16 -30.15 24.01 19.09
C THR A 16 -29.07 24.55 20.05
N LEU A 17 -27.82 24.70 19.60
CA LEU A 17 -26.71 25.22 20.39
C LEU A 17 -26.89 26.68 20.79
N ALA A 18 -27.41 27.53 19.90
CA ALA A 18 -27.67 28.94 20.19
C ALA A 18 -28.67 29.08 21.34
N SER A 19 -29.69 28.23 21.37
CA SER A 19 -30.67 28.23 22.46
C SER A 19 -30.16 27.68 23.79
N LEU A 20 -28.99 27.01 23.81
CA LEU A 20 -28.33 26.56 25.03
C LEU A 20 -27.35 27.59 25.59
N GLN A 21 -27.01 28.63 24.83
CA GLN A 21 -25.94 29.57 25.16
C GLN A 21 -26.14 30.25 26.52
N ASP A 22 -27.39 30.55 26.86
CA ASP A 22 -27.76 31.24 28.10
C ASP A 22 -27.72 30.34 29.35
N LEU A 23 -27.73 29.02 29.16
CA LEU A 23 -27.72 28.03 30.24
C LEU A 23 -26.31 27.50 30.55
N LEU A 24 -25.35 27.78 29.66
CA LEU A 24 -24.01 27.24 29.74
C LEU A 24 -23.14 28.00 30.74
N PRO A 25 -22.17 27.32 31.41
CA PRO A 25 -21.13 27.99 32.16
C PRO A 25 -20.40 28.99 31.26
N SER A 26 -19.99 30.13 31.84
CA SER A 26 -19.39 31.25 31.10
C SER A 26 -18.21 30.84 30.21
N GLU A 27 -17.39 29.90 30.66
CA GLU A 27 -16.26 29.36 29.90
C GLU A 27 -16.69 28.62 28.62
N LEU A 28 -17.65 27.69 28.73
CA LEU A 28 -18.16 26.93 27.59
C LEU A 28 -18.96 27.82 26.64
N SER A 29 -19.72 28.78 27.18
CA SER A 29 -20.46 29.76 26.39
C SER A 29 -19.52 30.61 25.54
N ALA A 30 -18.40 31.08 26.12
CA ALA A 30 -17.39 31.84 25.39
C ALA A 30 -16.73 31.01 24.27
N GLN A 31 -16.42 29.73 24.52
CA GLN A 31 -15.87 28.84 23.49
C GLN A 31 -16.87 28.57 22.35
N LEU A 32 -18.14 28.36 22.69
CA LEU A 32 -19.20 28.09 21.72
C LEU A 32 -19.53 29.31 20.86
N GLN A 33 -19.49 30.50 21.46
CA GLN A 33 -19.83 31.77 20.82
C GLN A 33 -18.95 32.06 19.60
N VAL A 34 -17.69 31.63 19.61
CA VAL A 34 -16.76 31.76 18.46
C VAL A 34 -17.31 31.04 17.22
N TYR A 35 -18.02 29.93 17.39
CA TYR A 35 -18.56 29.12 16.29
C TYR A 35 -19.99 29.49 15.88
N LEU A 36 -20.69 30.28 16.71
CA LEU A 36 -22.05 30.76 16.43
C LEU A 36 -22.05 32.16 15.80
N ASN A 37 -21.07 33.01 16.12
CA ASN A 37 -20.96 34.37 15.60
C ASN A 37 -20.51 34.41 14.13
N GLN A 38 -20.76 35.53 13.44
CA GLN A 38 -20.31 35.73 12.06
C GLN A 38 -18.81 36.12 12.02
N PRO A 39 -18.01 35.56 11.10
CA PRO A 39 -18.38 34.61 10.04
C PRO A 39 -18.63 33.19 10.57
N ARG A 40 -19.73 32.55 10.12
CA ARG A 40 -20.16 31.23 10.61
C ARG A 40 -19.23 30.13 10.09
N PRO A 41 -18.34 29.55 10.93
CA PRO A 41 -17.45 28.49 10.49
C PRO A 41 -18.26 27.21 10.29
N ALA A 42 -18.07 26.52 9.16
CA ALA A 42 -18.74 25.25 8.85
C ALA A 42 -18.25 24.09 9.74
N LEU A 43 -17.17 24.29 10.49
CA LEU A 43 -16.52 23.26 11.29
C LEU A 43 -16.43 23.69 12.74
N ILE A 44 -16.66 22.75 13.64
CA ILE A 44 -16.47 22.89 15.08
C ILE A 44 -15.55 21.78 15.60
N PRO A 45 -14.60 22.07 16.50
CA PRO A 45 -13.80 21.04 17.14
C PRO A 45 -14.67 20.11 17.98
N TYR A 46 -14.42 18.80 17.87
CA TYR A 46 -15.08 17.78 18.67
C TYR A 46 -14.92 18.01 20.17
N THR A 47 -13.78 18.56 20.60
CA THR A 47 -13.51 18.85 22.01
C THR A 47 -14.58 19.76 22.63
N VAL A 48 -15.07 20.76 21.89
CA VAL A 48 -16.13 21.67 22.35
C VAL A 48 -17.46 20.93 22.50
N LEU A 49 -17.85 20.16 21.49
CA LEU A 49 -19.07 19.34 21.54
C LEU A 49 -19.01 18.26 22.63
N HIS A 50 -17.82 17.70 22.86
CA HIS A 50 -17.59 16.71 23.89
C HIS A 50 -17.72 17.32 25.29
N SER A 51 -17.09 18.47 25.54
CA SER A 51 -17.24 19.19 26.81
C SER A 51 -18.69 19.57 27.08
N LEU A 52 -19.43 19.96 26.04
CA LEU A 52 -20.87 20.22 26.11
C LEU A 52 -21.65 18.96 26.51
N SER A 53 -21.34 17.81 25.89
CA SER A 53 -21.95 16.53 26.24
C SER A 53 -21.60 16.05 27.65
N GLN A 54 -20.41 16.39 28.17
CA GLN A 54 -20.03 16.10 29.54
C GLN A 54 -20.78 16.99 30.52
N TRP A 55 -20.92 18.27 30.19
CA TRP A 55 -21.70 19.22 30.98
C TRP A 55 -23.19 18.82 31.06
N SER A 56 -23.81 18.40 29.96
CA SER A 56 -25.22 17.97 29.97
C SER A 56 -25.48 16.75 30.86
N ARG A 57 -24.50 15.86 31.01
CA ARG A 57 -24.52 14.70 31.93
C ARG A 57 -24.26 15.08 33.39
N SER A 58 -23.66 16.24 33.65
CA SER A 58 -23.35 16.67 35.01
C SER A 58 -24.61 17.05 35.78
N PRO A 59 -24.65 16.91 37.12
CA PRO A 59 -25.83 17.25 37.92
C PRO A 59 -26.27 18.72 37.78
N SER A 60 -25.31 19.63 37.59
CA SER A 60 -25.59 21.06 37.39
C SER A 60 -26.20 21.32 36.02
N GLY A 61 -25.64 20.70 34.97
CA GLY A 61 -26.16 20.81 33.60
C GLY A 61 -27.54 20.18 33.43
N SER A 62 -27.77 18.97 33.98
CA SER A 62 -29.08 18.33 33.91
C SER A 62 -30.15 19.13 34.66
N SER A 63 -29.82 19.68 35.83
CA SER A 63 -30.72 20.56 36.58
C SER A 63 -31.03 21.86 35.83
N ALA A 64 -30.04 22.46 35.17
CA ALA A 64 -30.22 23.68 34.36
C ALA A 64 -31.06 23.43 33.10
N LEU A 65 -30.91 22.27 32.46
CA LEU A 65 -31.71 21.88 31.30
C LEU A 65 -33.17 21.62 31.68
N CYS A 66 -33.40 20.92 32.80
CA CYS A 66 -34.74 20.66 33.32
C CYS A 66 -35.47 21.92 33.82
N SER A 67 -34.74 22.90 34.35
CA SER A 67 -35.33 24.17 34.82
C SER A 67 -35.56 25.21 33.71
N SER A 68 -35.03 24.97 32.51
CA SER A 68 -35.25 25.84 31.36
C SER A 68 -36.72 25.80 30.88
N THR A 69 -37.18 26.89 30.25
CA THR A 69 -38.53 26.97 29.68
C THR A 69 -38.42 27.14 28.17
N PRO A 70 -38.83 26.16 27.34
CA PRO A 70 -39.45 24.87 27.70
C PRO A 70 -38.45 23.86 28.30
N PRO A 71 -38.90 22.94 29.19
CA PRO A 71 -38.05 21.89 29.74
C PRO A 71 -37.46 21.02 28.63
N ARG A 72 -36.17 20.72 28.72
CA ARG A 72 -35.46 19.92 27.71
C ARG A 72 -34.93 18.64 28.34
N ASP A 73 -34.97 17.53 27.60
CA ASP A 73 -34.40 16.27 28.06
C ASP A 73 -32.87 16.33 28.00
N PRO A 74 -32.15 16.11 29.12
CA PRO A 74 -30.70 15.98 29.12
C PRO A 74 -30.17 14.89 28.17
N ASN A 75 -30.96 13.84 27.89
CA ASN A 75 -30.55 12.74 27.02
C ASN A 75 -30.36 13.17 25.56
N ASP A 76 -31.11 14.17 25.08
CA ASP A 76 -30.96 14.70 23.72
C ASP A 76 -29.57 15.32 23.49
N PHE A 77 -28.97 15.83 24.57
CA PHE A 77 -27.65 16.48 24.58
C PHE A 77 -26.52 15.51 24.92
N ASN A 78 -26.84 14.24 25.15
CA ASN A 78 -25.89 13.23 25.59
C ASN A 78 -24.98 12.75 24.43
N MET A 79 -25.48 12.87 23.19
CA MET A 79 -24.84 12.41 21.95
C MET A 79 -24.80 13.51 20.87
N ILE A 80 -24.63 14.78 21.27
CA ILE A 80 -24.52 15.92 20.30
C ILE A 80 -23.44 15.67 19.25
N SER A 81 -22.37 14.98 19.62
CA SER A 81 -21.31 14.58 18.70
C SER A 81 -21.74 13.62 17.60
N LEU A 82 -22.77 12.80 17.84
CA LEU A 82 -23.34 11.88 16.85
C LEU A 82 -24.44 12.54 16.02
N LEU A 83 -25.09 13.58 16.57
CA LEU A 83 -26.03 14.44 15.86
C LEU A 83 -25.35 15.37 14.85
N ALA A 84 -24.08 15.71 15.06
CA ALA A 84 -23.28 16.58 14.19
C ALA A 84 -22.86 15.93 12.85
N GLY A 85 -23.59 14.90 12.40
CA GLY A 85 -23.38 14.22 11.12
C GLY A 85 -22.23 13.21 11.14
N THR A 86 -22.29 12.24 10.22
CA THR A 86 -21.28 11.17 10.09
C THR A 86 -20.01 11.62 9.35
N THR A 87 -19.97 12.85 8.82
CA THR A 87 -18.82 13.39 8.11
C THR A 87 -17.76 13.88 9.09
N THR A 88 -16.98 12.95 9.63
CA THR A 88 -15.79 13.27 10.41
C THR A 88 -14.65 13.63 9.46
N SER A 89 -14.00 14.78 9.68
CA SER A 89 -12.87 15.25 8.87
C SER A 89 -13.15 15.44 7.36
N PRO A 90 -14.13 16.29 6.96
CA PRO A 90 -14.36 16.60 5.54
C PRO A 90 -13.15 17.24 4.85
N GLU A 91 -12.25 17.86 5.61
CA GLU A 91 -10.99 18.42 5.08
C GLU A 91 -9.89 17.39 4.86
N ARG A 92 -10.06 16.17 5.36
CA ARG A 92 -9.05 15.11 5.23
C ARG A 92 -9.13 14.55 3.83
N LYS A 93 -8.32 15.12 2.93
CA LYS A 93 -8.04 14.55 1.62
C LYS A 93 -7.51 13.13 1.84
N PHE A 94 -8.36 12.12 1.65
CA PHE A 94 -7.91 10.74 1.54
C PHE A 94 -6.85 10.72 0.43
N GLY A 95 -5.64 10.23 0.75
CA GLY A 95 -4.55 10.18 -0.21
C GLY A 95 -5.01 9.47 -1.50
N ALA A 96 -4.36 9.77 -2.61
CA ALA A 96 -4.65 9.11 -3.88
C ALA A 96 -4.63 7.59 -3.68
N TYR A 97 -5.75 6.93 -3.92
CA TYR A 97 -5.83 5.48 -3.84
C TYR A 97 -4.88 4.88 -4.88
N VAL A 98 -3.85 4.17 -4.39
CA VAL A 98 -2.96 3.39 -5.25
C VAL A 98 -3.50 1.96 -5.26
N PRO A 99 -4.08 1.48 -6.37
CA PRO A 99 -4.56 0.11 -6.44
C PRO A 99 -3.42 -0.89 -6.21
N PRO A 100 -3.68 -2.03 -5.56
CA PRO A 100 -2.71 -3.12 -5.48
C PRO A 100 -2.22 -3.49 -6.89
N ARG A 101 -0.90 -3.72 -7.04
CA ARG A 101 -0.33 -4.15 -8.33
C ARG A 101 -0.90 -5.50 -8.73
N ASP A 102 -1.16 -5.68 -10.02
CA ASP A 102 -1.66 -6.94 -10.56
C ASP A 102 -0.69 -8.09 -10.24
N PRO A 103 -1.18 -9.27 -9.84
CA PRO A 103 -0.33 -10.40 -9.45
C PRO A 103 0.60 -10.85 -10.59
N GLU A 104 0.14 -10.73 -11.85
CA GLU A 104 0.94 -11.06 -13.03
C GLU A 104 2.16 -10.14 -13.19
N GLU A 105 2.04 -8.85 -12.86
CA GLU A 105 3.14 -7.90 -12.95
C GLU A 105 4.18 -8.17 -11.86
N VAL A 106 3.73 -8.48 -10.64
CA VAL A 106 4.61 -8.85 -9.52
C VAL A 106 5.39 -10.13 -9.81
N GLU A 107 4.76 -11.13 -10.43
CA GLU A 107 5.46 -12.34 -10.84
C GLU A 107 6.49 -12.10 -11.96
N ALA A 108 6.16 -11.22 -12.92
CA ALA A 108 7.08 -10.85 -13.99
C ALA A 108 8.31 -10.11 -13.44
N GLU A 109 8.13 -9.21 -12.48
CA GLU A 109 9.22 -8.53 -11.77
C GLU A 109 10.12 -9.54 -11.04
N ARG A 110 9.54 -10.45 -10.25
CA ARG A 110 10.30 -11.50 -9.55
C ARG A 110 11.11 -12.39 -10.50
N LYS A 111 10.56 -12.73 -11.66
CA LYS A 111 11.29 -13.52 -12.68
C LYS A 111 12.46 -12.73 -13.27
N ARG A 112 12.33 -11.42 -13.47
CA ARG A 112 13.41 -10.55 -13.94
C ARG A 112 14.51 -10.41 -12.89
N GLU A 113 14.13 -10.21 -11.63
CA GLU A 113 15.07 -10.12 -10.50
C GLU A 113 15.94 -11.39 -10.40
N ARG A 114 15.31 -12.57 -10.44
CA ARG A 114 16.04 -13.85 -10.39
C ARG A 114 17.05 -13.98 -11.53
N ARG A 115 16.68 -13.60 -12.75
CA ARG A 115 17.59 -13.63 -13.91
C ARG A 115 18.74 -12.65 -13.77
N ALA A 116 18.49 -11.46 -13.24
CA ALA A 116 19.53 -10.48 -12.99
C ALA A 116 20.53 -10.99 -11.94
N ILE A 117 20.02 -11.56 -10.84
CA ILE A 117 20.86 -12.17 -9.78
C ILE A 117 21.73 -13.29 -10.34
N THR A 118 21.16 -14.22 -11.13
CA THR A 118 21.94 -15.32 -11.72
C THR A 118 23.01 -14.81 -12.68
N THR A 119 22.71 -13.76 -13.45
CA THR A 119 23.68 -13.17 -14.39
C THR A 119 24.83 -12.52 -13.62
N LEU A 120 24.54 -11.81 -12.53
CA LEU A 120 25.56 -11.22 -11.66
C LEU A 120 26.47 -12.28 -11.03
N MET A 121 25.88 -13.38 -10.54
CA MET A 121 26.65 -14.50 -9.99
C MET A 121 27.57 -15.16 -11.02
N ASN A 122 27.08 -15.36 -12.24
CA ASN A 122 27.91 -15.91 -13.33
C ASN A 122 29.07 -14.96 -13.70
N ALA A 123 28.82 -13.65 -13.76
CA ALA A 123 29.86 -12.68 -14.05
C ALA A 123 30.95 -12.65 -12.96
N ILE A 124 30.56 -12.65 -11.68
CA ILE A 124 31.51 -12.69 -10.55
C ILE A 124 32.33 -13.98 -10.58
N LEU A 125 31.67 -15.12 -10.83
CA LEU A 125 32.35 -16.41 -10.89
C LEU A 125 33.30 -16.50 -12.10
N SER A 126 32.93 -15.92 -13.24
CA SER A 126 33.75 -15.85 -14.45
C SER A 126 35.03 -15.03 -14.23
N VAL A 127 34.90 -13.83 -13.66
CA VAL A 127 36.04 -12.94 -13.35
C VAL A 127 36.93 -13.55 -12.27
N GLY A 128 36.34 -14.02 -11.17
CA GLY A 128 37.09 -14.63 -10.07
C GLY A 128 37.78 -15.94 -10.49
N GLY A 129 37.06 -16.80 -11.20
CA GLY A 129 37.55 -18.09 -11.68
C GLY A 129 38.68 -17.96 -12.70
N SER A 130 38.56 -17.04 -13.65
CA SER A 130 39.62 -16.77 -14.64
C SER A 130 40.87 -16.16 -14.00
N GLY A 131 40.72 -15.20 -13.09
CA GLY A 131 41.84 -14.63 -12.33
C GLY A 131 42.54 -15.66 -11.44
N PHE A 132 41.78 -16.50 -10.73
CA PHE A 132 42.32 -17.57 -9.90
C PHE A 132 43.03 -18.64 -10.74
N ALA A 133 42.44 -19.07 -11.86
CA ALA A 133 43.05 -20.02 -12.78
C ALA A 133 44.35 -19.47 -13.39
N ALA A 134 44.38 -18.20 -13.78
CA ALA A 134 45.59 -17.54 -14.28
C ALA A 134 46.68 -17.45 -13.21
N TRP A 135 46.33 -17.11 -11.97
CA TRP A 135 47.24 -17.12 -10.83
C TRP A 135 47.79 -18.53 -10.56
N TRP A 136 46.94 -19.55 -10.57
CA TRP A 136 47.35 -20.94 -10.41
C TRP A 136 48.26 -21.43 -11.54
N ALA A 137 47.95 -21.11 -12.80
CA ALA A 137 48.79 -21.47 -13.95
C ALA A 137 50.18 -20.81 -13.86
N SER A 138 50.23 -19.53 -13.46
CA SER A 138 51.49 -18.81 -13.24
C SER A 138 52.31 -19.43 -12.09
N GLN A 139 51.66 -20.21 -11.21
CA GLN A 139 52.36 -20.92 -10.16
C GLN A 139 53.20 -22.09 -10.68
N HIS A 140 52.67 -22.84 -11.63
CA HIS A 140 53.41 -23.93 -12.27
C HIS A 140 54.50 -23.43 -13.23
N ALA A 141 54.39 -22.20 -13.73
CA ALA A 141 55.40 -21.58 -14.60
C ALA A 141 56.66 -21.06 -13.86
N GLY A 142 56.71 -21.14 -12.52
CA GLY A 142 57.89 -20.71 -11.74
C GLY A 142 58.07 -19.18 -11.63
N TRP A 143 57.04 -18.38 -11.92
CA TRP A 143 57.14 -16.92 -11.85
C TRP A 143 57.27 -16.39 -10.42
N LYS A 144 57.97 -15.25 -10.25
CA LYS A 144 58.05 -14.51 -8.98
C LYS A 144 56.64 -14.12 -8.51
N LYS A 145 56.41 -14.10 -7.20
CA LYS A 145 55.08 -13.85 -6.58
C LYS A 145 54.43 -12.56 -7.07
N GLU A 146 55.22 -11.50 -7.28
CA GLU A 146 54.76 -10.20 -7.80
C GLU A 146 54.10 -10.34 -9.19
N TRP A 147 54.77 -11.03 -10.11
CA TRP A 147 54.30 -11.22 -11.48
C TRP A 147 53.06 -12.12 -11.57
N ARG A 148 52.93 -13.09 -10.65
CA ARG A 148 51.72 -13.93 -10.56
C ARG A 148 50.47 -13.12 -10.23
N ALA A 149 50.59 -12.22 -9.25
CA ALA A 149 49.47 -11.38 -8.81
C ALA A 149 49.07 -10.39 -9.90
N LEU A 150 50.05 -9.74 -10.54
CA LEU A 150 49.81 -8.83 -11.65
C LEU A 150 49.14 -9.52 -12.84
N PHE A 151 49.57 -10.73 -13.19
CA PHE A 151 48.99 -11.49 -14.28
C PHE A 151 47.54 -11.93 -13.99
N GLY A 152 47.27 -12.46 -12.80
CA GLY A 152 45.92 -12.83 -12.39
C GLY A 152 44.96 -11.64 -12.37
N LEU A 153 45.40 -10.49 -11.86
CA LEU A 153 44.62 -9.25 -11.86
C LEU A 153 44.36 -8.75 -13.28
N PHE A 154 45.36 -8.79 -14.16
CA PHE A 154 45.22 -8.39 -15.55
C PHE A 154 44.20 -9.25 -16.31
N VAL A 155 44.28 -10.58 -16.17
CA VAL A 155 43.30 -11.50 -16.77
C VAL A 155 41.90 -11.22 -16.24
N GLY A 156 41.74 -11.13 -14.91
CA GLY A 156 40.45 -10.79 -14.30
C GLY A 156 39.89 -9.46 -14.81
N PHE A 157 40.74 -8.45 -14.99
CA PHE A 157 40.34 -7.14 -15.51
C PHE A 157 39.84 -7.21 -16.96
N VAL A 158 40.53 -7.94 -17.84
CA VAL A 158 40.09 -8.15 -19.22
C VAL A 158 38.73 -8.86 -19.27
N VAL A 159 38.54 -9.91 -18.45
CA VAL A 159 37.25 -10.60 -18.35
C VAL A 159 36.16 -9.68 -17.82
N ALA A 160 36.45 -8.86 -16.81
CA ALA A 160 35.49 -7.91 -16.26
C ALA A 160 35.03 -6.88 -17.31
N ILE A 161 35.93 -6.39 -18.17
CA ILE A 161 35.57 -5.51 -19.29
C ILE A 161 34.68 -6.25 -20.29
N ALA A 162 35.02 -7.49 -20.65
CA ALA A 162 34.23 -8.28 -21.58
C ALA A 162 32.79 -8.51 -21.07
N GLU A 163 32.64 -8.86 -19.79
CA GLU A 163 31.34 -9.01 -19.13
C GLU A 163 30.58 -7.66 -19.06
N ALA A 164 31.27 -6.54 -18.80
CA ALA A 164 30.64 -5.22 -18.78
C ALA A 164 30.08 -4.82 -20.15
N VAL A 165 30.82 -5.08 -21.23
CA VAL A 165 30.34 -4.84 -22.61
C VAL A 165 29.13 -5.74 -22.91
N LEU A 166 29.19 -7.02 -22.54
CA LEU A 166 28.07 -7.95 -22.74
C LEU A 166 26.83 -7.50 -21.97
N TYR A 167 26.99 -7.04 -20.73
CA TYR A 167 25.93 -6.47 -19.92
C TYR A 167 25.33 -5.22 -20.58
N LEU A 168 26.15 -4.34 -21.12
CA LEU A 168 25.69 -3.11 -21.79
C LEU A 168 24.87 -3.44 -23.05
N ILE A 169 25.28 -4.44 -23.82
CA ILE A 169 24.50 -4.95 -24.98
C ILE A 169 23.17 -5.55 -24.51
N TRP A 170 23.19 -6.35 -23.44
CA TRP A 170 21.98 -6.94 -22.88
C TRP A 170 21.01 -5.87 -22.38
N GLN A 171 21.51 -4.88 -21.65
CA GLN A 171 20.73 -3.75 -21.14
C GLN A 171 20.12 -2.96 -22.29
N SER A 172 20.91 -2.62 -23.32
CA SER A 172 20.44 -1.91 -24.52
C SER A 172 19.24 -2.61 -25.18
N ARG A 173 19.27 -3.95 -25.28
CA ARG A 173 18.16 -4.74 -25.83
C ARG A 173 16.92 -4.78 -24.94
N HIS A 174 17.07 -4.63 -23.63
CA HIS A 174 15.96 -4.66 -22.68
C HIS A 174 15.36 -3.27 -22.42
N SER A 175 16.09 -2.19 -22.71
CA SER A 175 15.63 -0.81 -22.55
C SER A 175 14.69 -0.34 -23.66
N THR A 176 14.62 -1.04 -24.80
CA THR A 176 13.59 -0.74 -25.81
C THR A 176 12.23 -1.22 -25.30
N PRO A 177 11.28 -0.32 -24.97
CA PRO A 177 9.94 -0.74 -24.64
C PRO A 177 9.37 -1.42 -25.87
N THR A 178 9.10 -2.73 -25.78
CA THR A 178 8.26 -3.40 -26.75
C THR A 178 6.96 -2.63 -26.78
N LYS A 179 6.72 -1.87 -27.86
CA LYS A 179 5.42 -1.27 -28.15
C LYS A 179 4.43 -2.41 -27.99
N LYS A 180 3.69 -2.43 -26.87
CA LYS A 180 2.63 -3.40 -26.62
C LYS A 180 1.72 -3.26 -27.83
N ARG A 181 1.87 -4.19 -28.79
CA ARG A 181 0.99 -4.31 -29.93
C ARG A 181 -0.32 -4.67 -29.24
N ARG A 182 -1.16 -3.67 -29.04
CA ARG A 182 -2.52 -3.78 -28.52
C ARG A 182 -3.28 -4.64 -29.52
N LEU A 183 -3.00 -5.94 -29.56
CA LEU A 183 -4.00 -6.91 -29.91
C LEU A 183 -4.96 -6.85 -28.75
N ALA A 184 -5.95 -5.98 -28.92
CA ALA A 184 -7.22 -6.08 -28.25
C ALA A 184 -7.69 -7.51 -28.44
N SER A 185 -7.31 -8.38 -27.49
CA SER A 185 -8.04 -9.58 -27.20
C SER A 185 -9.42 -9.09 -26.79
N ALA A 186 -10.28 -8.95 -27.78
CA ALA A 186 -11.71 -9.02 -27.68
C ALA A 186 -12.04 -10.36 -27.00
N ARG A 187 -11.87 -10.41 -25.68
CA ARG A 187 -12.40 -11.50 -24.87
C ARG A 187 -13.86 -11.16 -24.65
N HIS A 188 -14.61 -11.57 -25.67
CA HIS A 188 -16.04 -11.71 -25.77
C HIS A 188 -16.65 -11.96 -24.38
N LYS A 189 -17.38 -10.96 -23.89
CA LYS A 189 -18.34 -11.05 -22.80
C LYS A 189 -19.44 -12.00 -23.28
N LYS A 190 -19.34 -13.30 -22.99
CA LYS A 190 -20.51 -14.19 -23.02
C LYS A 190 -21.06 -14.26 -21.60
N ASN A 191 -21.99 -13.35 -21.37
CA ASN A 191 -22.90 -13.33 -20.25
C ASN A 191 -23.98 -14.38 -20.55
N ASP A 192 -23.90 -15.57 -19.94
CA ASP A 192 -25.07 -16.45 -19.78
C ASP A 192 -25.21 -16.72 -18.28
N SER A 193 -26.09 -15.95 -17.66
CA SER A 193 -26.62 -16.18 -16.31
C SER A 193 -27.91 -16.98 -16.45
N ASN A 194 -27.88 -18.24 -16.02
CA ASN A 194 -28.98 -19.03 -15.46
C ASN A 194 -28.34 -20.36 -15.04
N GLY A 195 -28.12 -20.66 -13.76
CA GLY A 195 -29.17 -20.76 -12.76
C GLY A 195 -29.80 -22.15 -12.86
N ASP A 196 -29.13 -23.19 -12.36
CA ASP A 196 -29.80 -24.15 -11.48
C ASP A 196 -28.82 -25.06 -10.73
N SER A 197 -29.28 -25.47 -9.56
CA SER A 197 -28.60 -26.31 -8.58
C SER A 197 -28.73 -27.78 -8.97
N SER A 198 -27.64 -28.56 -8.89
CA SER A 198 -27.71 -29.93 -8.36
C SER A 198 -26.32 -30.52 -8.18
N VAL A 199 -26.04 -30.82 -6.92
CA VAL A 199 -25.13 -31.86 -6.43
C VAL A 199 -25.20 -33.11 -7.32
N VAL A 200 -24.07 -33.54 -7.90
CA VAL A 200 -23.74 -34.97 -8.08
C VAL A 200 -22.23 -35.14 -7.96
N GLU A 201 -21.87 -35.81 -6.87
CA GLU A 201 -20.62 -36.52 -6.61
C GLU A 201 -20.43 -37.64 -7.65
N THR A 202 -19.29 -37.67 -8.35
CA THR A 202 -18.74 -38.93 -8.90
C THR A 202 -17.23 -38.80 -9.13
N GLU A 203 -16.49 -39.38 -8.20
CA GLU A 203 -15.44 -40.39 -8.43
C GLU A 203 -14.75 -40.50 -9.81
N HIS A 204 -13.43 -40.70 -9.73
CA HIS A 204 -12.67 -41.66 -10.54
C HIS A 204 -12.25 -41.24 -11.97
N ASN A 205 -11.00 -40.80 -12.14
CA ASN A 205 -10.13 -41.45 -13.13
C ASN A 205 -8.64 -41.16 -12.88
N ASP A 206 -7.98 -42.13 -12.26
CA ASP A 206 -6.54 -42.31 -12.22
C ASP A 206 -6.12 -43.02 -13.52
N SER A 207 -5.35 -42.35 -14.39
CA SER A 207 -4.53 -43.01 -15.41
C SER A 207 -3.79 -42.02 -16.31
N ARG A 208 -2.48 -41.82 -16.05
CA ARG A 208 -1.45 -41.64 -17.09
C ARG A 208 -0.04 -41.74 -16.53
N LEU A 209 0.28 -42.93 -16.02
CA LEU A 209 1.63 -43.49 -16.12
C LEU A 209 1.73 -44.30 -17.42
N ARG A 210 2.93 -44.26 -18.03
CA ARG A 210 3.47 -45.10 -19.12
C ARG A 210 3.36 -44.61 -20.57
N ARG A 211 4.50 -44.15 -21.10
CA ARG A 211 5.25 -44.81 -22.20
C ARG A 211 6.68 -44.23 -22.22
N ARG A 212 7.72 -45.03 -21.90
CA ARG A 212 8.60 -45.77 -22.85
C ARG A 212 9.01 -44.86 -24.02
N GLY A 213 10.26 -44.49 -24.24
CA GLY A 213 11.52 -45.18 -24.00
C GLY A 213 12.26 -45.18 -25.35
N ASN A 214 13.49 -44.69 -25.42
CA ASN A 214 14.40 -45.03 -26.51
C ASN A 214 15.83 -45.05 -25.97
N LEU A 215 16.46 -46.20 -26.14
CA LEU A 215 17.77 -46.58 -25.64
C LEU A 215 18.59 -46.81 -26.90
N ASP A 216 19.48 -45.87 -27.25
CA ASP A 216 20.40 -46.03 -28.38
C ASP A 216 21.77 -46.42 -27.85
N GLN A 217 22.21 -47.61 -28.25
CA GLN A 217 23.57 -48.15 -28.14
C GLN A 217 24.33 -47.81 -29.44
N PRO A 218 25.60 -47.36 -29.37
CA PRO A 218 26.51 -47.51 -30.49
C PRO A 218 27.45 -48.71 -30.29
N THR A 219 27.71 -49.37 -31.42
CA THR A 219 28.66 -50.46 -31.69
C THR A 219 30.11 -50.10 -31.38
#